data_AF-A0A4Z1BLL4-F1
#
_entry.id   AF-A0A4Z1BLL4-F1
#
_cell.length_a   1.000
_cell.length_b   1.000
_cell.length_c   1.000
_cell.angle_alpha   90.00
_cell.angle_beta   90.00
_cell.angle_gamma   90.00
#
_symmetry.space_group_name_H-M   'P 1'
#
loop_
_entity.id
_entity.type
_entity.pdbx_description
1 polymer ?
#
loop_
_entity_poly.entity_id
_entity_poly.type
_entity_poly.pdbx_seq_one_letter_code
_entity_poly.pdbx_strand_id
1 'polypeptide(L)'
;MPQPLSRVNPNASIVIGNAGDRPLLRHPEIAALAAEAIASWANVESFMLKLFVEMFGGNEALATNIFLSLSNQSAKNDAIRAAADSFFENGSDELAVFRALLAISKTNEKDRNKLAHWTWGDSPNLPDALLLIDPRTTIGDLDKSSVYVYRENDFRSIIEANDRLCGFGLRFKFVISGHVANQDGELLRELMNEPEISQRIGG
;
A
#
# COMPACT_ATOMS: atom_id res chain seq x y z
N MET A 1 6.89 11.68 4.74
CA MET A 1 5.89 12.26 3.82
C MET A 1 6.61 13.24 2.93
N PRO A 2 6.69 12.96 1.62
CA PRO A 2 7.46 13.75 0.67
C PRO A 2 6.92 15.18 0.60
N GLN A 3 7.82 16.14 0.43
CA GLN A 3 7.47 17.56 0.35
C GLN A 3 7.51 18.05 -1.10
N PRO A 4 6.67 19.04 -1.45
CA PRO A 4 6.74 19.69 -2.76
C PRO A 4 8.10 20.33 -3.03
N LEU A 5 8.57 20.27 -4.28
CA LEU A 5 9.84 20.84 -4.70
C LEU A 5 9.88 22.35 -4.49
N SER A 6 8.75 23.05 -4.66
CA SER A 6 8.63 24.49 -4.36
C SER A 6 9.00 24.83 -2.91
N ARG A 7 8.77 23.91 -1.96
CA ARG A 7 9.12 24.06 -0.55
C ARG A 7 10.56 23.62 -0.26
N VAL A 8 11.04 22.58 -0.93
CA VAL A 8 12.39 22.03 -0.71
C VAL A 8 13.46 22.88 -1.38
N ASN A 9 13.28 23.21 -2.66
CA ASN A 9 14.15 24.10 -3.43
C ASN A 9 13.39 24.68 -4.64
N PRO A 10 12.83 25.90 -4.55
CA PRO A 10 12.05 26.50 -5.63
C PRO A 10 12.87 26.78 -6.91
N ASN A 11 14.19 26.85 -6.80
CA ASN A 11 15.09 27.13 -7.92
C ASN A 11 15.70 25.87 -8.55
N ALA A 12 15.41 24.68 -8.01
CA ALA A 12 15.92 23.43 -8.55
C ALA A 12 15.47 23.19 -10.00
N SER A 13 16.41 22.76 -10.83
CA SER A 13 16.12 22.24 -12.17
C SER A 13 15.41 20.89 -12.07
N ILE A 14 14.63 20.52 -13.09
CA ILE A 14 13.87 19.27 -13.12
C ILE A 14 14.19 18.57 -14.43
N VAL A 15 14.62 17.32 -14.33
CA VAL A 15 14.75 16.40 -15.45
C VAL A 15 13.65 15.35 -15.29
N ILE A 16 12.83 15.15 -16.33
CA ILE A 16 11.62 14.33 -16.26
C ILE A 16 11.71 13.21 -17.26
N GLY A 17 11.24 12.04 -16.84
CA GLY A 17 10.99 10.91 -17.71
C GLY A 17 12.10 9.89 -17.61
N ASN A 18 11.68 8.62 -17.54
CA ASN A 18 12.59 7.50 -17.55
C ASN A 18 12.93 7.01 -18.98
N ALA A 19 12.86 7.91 -19.96
CA ALA A 19 13.24 7.71 -21.35
C ALA A 19 14.31 8.75 -21.72
N GLY A 20 15.50 8.30 -22.13
CA GLY A 20 16.64 9.19 -22.36
C GLY A 20 17.50 9.37 -21.11
N ASP A 21 17.14 10.32 -20.24
CA ASP A 21 17.98 10.74 -19.10
C ASP A 21 18.11 9.71 -17.97
N ARG A 22 17.19 8.74 -17.89
CA ARG A 22 17.21 7.60 -16.95
C ARG A 22 17.50 8.01 -15.49
N PRO A 23 16.65 8.84 -14.85
CA PRO A 23 16.83 9.27 -13.46
C PRO A 23 17.05 8.09 -12.50
N LEU A 24 16.30 6.99 -12.64
CA LEU A 24 16.48 5.81 -11.79
C LEU A 24 17.89 5.18 -11.90
N LEU A 25 18.53 5.23 -13.07
CA LEU A 25 19.91 4.72 -13.24
C LEU A 25 20.96 5.66 -12.64
N ARG A 26 20.67 6.96 -12.56
CA ARG A 26 21.55 7.95 -11.91
C ARG A 26 21.50 7.86 -10.38
N HIS A 27 20.40 7.32 -9.84
CA HIS A 27 20.15 7.19 -8.40
C HIS A 27 19.90 5.72 -8.00
N PRO A 28 20.84 4.79 -8.24
CA PRO A 28 20.57 3.35 -8.16
C PRO A 28 20.16 2.86 -6.76
N GLU A 29 20.73 3.42 -5.69
CA GLU A 29 20.40 3.04 -4.32
C GLU A 29 18.97 3.45 -3.95
N ILE A 30 18.58 4.68 -4.32
CA ILE A 30 17.22 5.19 -4.09
C ILE A 30 16.21 4.47 -5.01
N ALA A 31 16.61 4.17 -6.25
CA ALA A 31 15.78 3.42 -7.19
C ALA A 31 15.50 1.99 -6.70
N ALA A 32 16.47 1.34 -6.04
CA ALA A 32 16.25 0.03 -5.41
C ALA A 32 15.20 0.12 -4.30
N LEU A 33 15.25 1.15 -3.45
CA LEU A 33 14.23 1.38 -2.43
C LEU A 33 12.85 1.70 -3.02
N ALA A 34 12.80 2.46 -4.10
CA ALA A 34 11.55 2.73 -4.82
C ALA A 34 10.94 1.44 -5.40
N ALA A 35 11.78 0.56 -5.97
CA ALA A 35 11.34 -0.74 -6.47
C ALA A 35 10.83 -1.63 -5.32
N GLU A 36 11.52 -1.67 -4.19
CA GLU A 36 11.10 -2.42 -3.00
C GLU A 36 9.77 -1.89 -2.42
N ALA A 37 9.59 -0.57 -2.37
CA ALA A 37 8.35 0.06 -1.95
C ALA A 37 7.15 -0.32 -2.85
N ILE A 38 7.38 -0.51 -4.16
CA ILE A 38 6.36 -1.01 -5.08
C ILE A 38 6.15 -2.52 -4.88
N ALA A 39 7.23 -3.29 -4.75
CA ALA A 39 7.20 -4.75 -4.67
C ALA A 39 6.56 -5.26 -3.37
N SER A 40 6.84 -4.62 -2.23
CA SER A 40 6.25 -4.96 -0.92
C SER A 40 4.71 -4.98 -0.93
N TRP A 41 4.07 -4.23 -1.83
CA TRP A 41 2.61 -4.28 -1.98
C TRP A 41 2.08 -5.63 -2.48
N ALA A 42 2.88 -6.41 -3.21
CA ALA A 42 2.48 -7.75 -3.64
C ALA A 42 2.18 -8.67 -2.45
N ASN A 43 2.85 -8.46 -1.30
CA ASN A 43 2.56 -9.18 -0.07
C ASN A 43 1.20 -8.79 0.52
N VAL A 44 0.80 -7.52 0.36
CA VAL A 44 -0.53 -7.03 0.74
C VAL A 44 -1.60 -7.70 -0.12
N GLU A 45 -1.42 -7.72 -1.44
CA GLU A 45 -2.35 -8.41 -2.36
C GLU A 45 -2.42 -9.91 -2.09
N SER A 46 -1.29 -10.55 -1.74
CA SER A 46 -1.25 -11.96 -1.41
C SER A 46 -2.07 -12.29 -0.17
N PHE A 47 -1.95 -11.53 0.92
CA PHE A 47 -2.77 -11.82 2.10
C PHE A 47 -4.25 -11.50 1.85
N MET A 48 -4.58 -10.44 1.10
CA MET A 48 -5.97 -10.13 0.77
C MET A 48 -6.62 -11.28 -0.01
N LEU A 49 -5.90 -11.86 -0.98
CA LEU A 49 -6.35 -13.07 -1.67
C LEU A 49 -6.59 -14.24 -0.69
N LYS A 50 -5.66 -14.47 0.25
CA LYS A 50 -5.81 -15.56 1.25
C LYS A 50 -7.03 -15.35 2.13
N LEU A 51 -7.26 -14.12 2.61
CA LEU A 51 -8.45 -13.77 3.39
C LEU A 51 -9.73 -13.95 2.57
N PHE A 52 -9.73 -13.53 1.30
CA PHE A 52 -10.86 -13.75 0.40
C PHE A 52 -11.17 -15.23 0.24
N VAL A 53 -10.17 -16.06 -0.06
CA VAL A 53 -10.36 -17.51 -0.25
C VAL A 53 -10.90 -18.17 1.02
N GLU A 54 -10.36 -17.81 2.18
CA GLU A 54 -10.83 -18.32 3.47
C GLU A 54 -12.30 -17.97 3.73
N MET A 55 -12.69 -16.70 3.54
CA MET A 55 -14.05 -16.23 3.78
C MET A 55 -15.05 -16.69 2.71
N PHE A 56 -14.60 -16.86 1.47
CA PHE A 56 -15.43 -17.35 0.37
C PHE A 56 -15.82 -18.82 0.58
N GLY A 57 -14.90 -19.63 1.14
CA GLY A 57 -15.10 -21.05 1.40
C GLY A 57 -15.28 -21.90 0.14
N GLY A 58 -15.50 -23.21 0.31
CA GLY A 58 -15.77 -24.11 -0.80
C GLY A 58 -14.55 -24.38 -1.70
N ASN A 59 -14.67 -24.09 -3.00
CA ASN A 59 -13.61 -24.41 -3.98
C ASN A 59 -12.56 -23.29 -4.06
N GLU A 60 -11.43 -23.51 -3.39
CA GLU A 60 -10.32 -22.54 -3.30
C GLU A 60 -9.76 -22.09 -4.65
N ALA A 61 -9.66 -23.01 -5.62
CA ALA A 61 -9.14 -22.71 -6.95
C ALA A 61 -10.11 -21.78 -7.72
N LEU A 62 -11.42 -22.01 -7.59
CA LEU A 62 -12.44 -21.14 -8.18
C LEU A 62 -12.43 -19.75 -7.51
N ALA A 63 -12.39 -19.69 -6.19
CA ALA A 63 -12.31 -18.44 -5.44
C ALA A 63 -11.07 -17.62 -5.86
N THR A 64 -9.92 -18.28 -5.95
CA THR A 64 -8.67 -17.67 -6.42
C THR A 64 -8.80 -17.09 -7.82
N ASN A 65 -9.35 -17.86 -8.76
CA ASN A 65 -9.54 -17.40 -10.14
C ASN A 65 -10.51 -16.21 -10.23
N ILE A 66 -11.60 -16.23 -9.45
CA ILE A 66 -12.54 -15.10 -9.38
C ILE A 66 -11.80 -13.86 -8.88
N PHE A 67 -11.11 -13.93 -7.75
CA PHE A 67 -10.44 -12.77 -7.17
C PHE A 67 -9.36 -12.19 -8.09
N LEU A 68 -8.56 -13.05 -8.72
CA LEU A 68 -7.50 -12.63 -9.64
C LEU A 68 -8.04 -12.11 -10.99
N SER A 69 -9.26 -12.46 -11.38
CA SER A 69 -9.91 -11.91 -12.57
C SER A 69 -10.32 -10.44 -12.42
N LEU A 70 -10.39 -9.93 -11.19
CA LEU A 70 -10.77 -8.55 -10.90
C LEU A 70 -9.65 -7.58 -11.27
N SER A 71 -9.95 -6.68 -12.20
CA SER A 71 -8.93 -5.88 -12.91
C SER A 71 -8.28 -4.77 -12.07
N ASN A 72 -8.92 -4.33 -10.98
CA ASN A 72 -8.43 -3.23 -10.16
C ASN A 72 -8.65 -3.48 -8.67
N GLN A 73 -7.92 -2.73 -7.84
CA GLN A 73 -7.93 -2.90 -6.39
C GLN A 73 -9.29 -2.54 -5.76
N SER A 74 -10.05 -1.61 -6.34
CA SER A 74 -11.40 -1.30 -5.84
C SER A 74 -12.31 -2.51 -5.95
N ALA A 75 -12.34 -3.17 -7.11
CA ALA A 75 -13.14 -4.36 -7.33
C ALA A 75 -12.73 -5.51 -6.38
N LYS A 76 -11.43 -5.72 -6.18
CA LYS A 76 -10.91 -6.68 -5.19
C LYS A 76 -11.38 -6.34 -3.77
N ASN A 77 -11.30 -5.06 -3.38
CA ASN A 77 -11.75 -4.57 -2.06
C ASN A 77 -13.26 -4.73 -1.86
N ASP A 78 -14.07 -4.54 -2.90
CA ASP A 78 -15.52 -4.70 -2.80
C ASP A 78 -15.91 -6.18 -2.72
N ALA A 79 -15.25 -7.05 -3.51
CA ALA A 79 -15.45 -8.50 -3.44
C ALA A 79 -15.10 -9.08 -2.06
N ILE A 80 -13.95 -8.68 -1.49
CA ILE A 80 -13.55 -9.17 -0.16
C ILE A 80 -14.41 -8.61 0.97
N ARG A 81 -14.95 -7.38 0.85
CA ARG A 81 -15.96 -6.88 1.78
C ARG A 81 -17.24 -7.72 1.74
N ALA A 82 -17.73 -8.02 0.54
CA ALA A 82 -18.94 -8.83 0.39
C ALA A 82 -18.76 -10.24 0.98
N ALA A 83 -17.57 -10.85 0.80
CA ALA A 83 -17.26 -12.12 1.45
C ALA A 83 -17.25 -11.98 2.99
N ALA A 84 -16.62 -10.94 3.53
CA ALA A 84 -16.56 -10.71 4.96
C ALA A 84 -17.93 -10.44 5.60
N ASP A 85 -18.79 -9.63 4.96
CA ASP A 85 -20.13 -9.32 5.47
C ASP A 85 -21.04 -10.56 5.48
N SER A 86 -20.73 -11.59 4.67
CA SER A 86 -21.43 -12.89 4.71
C SER A 86 -20.79 -13.88 5.68
N PHE A 87 -19.49 -13.77 5.94
CA PHE A 87 -18.73 -14.71 6.76
C PHE A 87 -18.83 -14.37 8.25
N PHE A 88 -18.77 -13.10 8.62
CA PHE A 88 -18.80 -12.66 10.01
C PHE A 88 -20.20 -12.30 10.50
N GLU A 89 -20.41 -12.47 11.81
CA GLU A 89 -21.57 -11.91 12.47
C GLU A 89 -21.49 -10.37 12.50
N ASN A 90 -22.63 -9.72 12.29
CA ASN A 90 -22.72 -8.27 12.35
C ASN A 90 -22.33 -7.75 13.74
N GLY A 91 -21.34 -6.86 13.78
CA GLY A 91 -20.85 -6.25 15.02
C GLY A 91 -19.78 -7.08 15.75
N SER A 92 -19.31 -8.18 15.17
CA SER A 92 -18.17 -8.94 15.70
C SER A 92 -16.86 -8.14 15.66
N ASP A 93 -15.97 -8.45 16.61
CA ASP A 93 -14.64 -7.84 16.70
C ASP A 93 -13.78 -8.21 15.48
N GLU A 94 -13.93 -9.41 14.94
CA GLU A 94 -13.26 -9.86 13.73
C GLU A 94 -13.65 -9.00 12.53
N LEU A 95 -14.94 -8.70 12.36
CA LEU A 95 -15.42 -7.82 11.30
C LEU A 95 -14.88 -6.39 11.47
N ALA A 96 -14.79 -5.89 12.71
CA ALA A 96 -14.22 -4.58 13.01
C ALA A 96 -12.73 -4.52 12.64
N VAL A 97 -11.94 -5.53 13.04
CA VAL A 97 -10.52 -5.65 12.68
C VAL A 97 -10.36 -5.76 11.17
N PHE A 98 -11.13 -6.62 10.50
CA PHE A 98 -11.10 -6.75 9.04
C PHE A 98 -11.34 -5.41 8.32
N ARG A 99 -12.37 -4.66 8.74
CA ARG A 99 -12.67 -3.34 8.17
C ARG A 99 -11.54 -2.33 8.42
N ALA A 100 -10.92 -2.38 9.59
CA ALA A 100 -9.73 -1.58 9.89
C ALA A 100 -8.56 -1.93 8.95
N LEU A 101 -8.29 -3.21 8.70
CA LEU A 101 -7.24 -3.65 7.76
C LEU A 101 -7.50 -3.14 6.34
N LEU A 102 -8.74 -3.21 5.85
CA LEU A 102 -9.10 -2.65 4.54
C LEU A 102 -8.94 -1.13 4.50
N ALA A 103 -9.25 -0.44 5.59
CA ALA A 103 -9.07 1.01 5.68
C ALA A 103 -7.58 1.40 5.68
N ILE A 104 -6.71 0.63 6.34
CA ILE A 104 -5.25 0.83 6.32
C ILE A 104 -4.70 0.53 4.92
N SER A 105 -5.11 -0.60 4.33
CA SER A 105 -4.77 -0.96 2.94
C SER A 105 -5.07 0.17 1.96
N LYS A 106 -6.27 0.77 2.03
CA LYS A 106 -6.65 1.91 1.19
C LYS A 106 -5.76 3.15 1.40
N THR A 107 -5.23 3.36 2.61
CA THR A 107 -4.27 4.44 2.87
C THR A 107 -2.94 4.15 2.18
N ASN A 108 -2.37 2.97 2.43
CA ASN A 108 -1.06 2.57 1.90
C ASN A 108 -1.05 2.45 0.37
N GLU A 109 -2.15 1.96 -0.21
CA GLU A 109 -2.33 1.84 -1.66
C GLU A 109 -2.10 3.18 -2.39
N LYS A 110 -2.54 4.30 -1.79
CA LYS A 110 -2.40 5.63 -2.41
C LYS A 110 -0.94 6.01 -2.62
N ASP A 111 -0.07 5.70 -1.67
CA ASP A 111 1.34 6.06 -1.77
C ASP A 111 2.06 5.15 -2.76
N ARG A 112 1.78 3.83 -2.73
CA ARG A 112 2.28 2.91 -3.76
C ARG A 112 1.82 3.31 -5.16
N ASN A 113 0.55 3.65 -5.34
CA ASN A 113 -0.01 4.00 -6.65
C ASN A 113 0.66 5.23 -7.25
N LYS A 114 1.07 6.21 -6.42
CA LYS A 114 1.90 7.33 -6.91
C LYS A 114 3.20 6.79 -7.47
N LEU A 115 3.96 5.97 -6.70
CA LEU A 115 5.25 5.45 -7.16
C LEU A 115 5.15 4.65 -8.47
N ALA A 116 4.07 3.88 -8.63
CA ALA A 116 3.87 3.03 -9.81
C ALA A 116 3.37 3.77 -11.06
N HIS A 117 2.62 4.86 -10.89
CA HIS A 117 1.89 5.49 -12.00
C HIS A 117 2.29 6.94 -12.29
N TRP A 118 3.09 7.55 -11.43
CA TRP A 118 3.59 8.90 -11.67
C TRP A 118 4.93 8.89 -12.41
N THR A 119 5.26 10.02 -13.01
CA THR A 119 6.48 10.14 -13.81
C THR A 119 7.67 10.39 -12.90
N TRP A 120 8.69 9.55 -13.05
CA TRP A 120 9.97 9.72 -12.36
C TRP A 120 10.80 10.86 -12.97
N GLY A 121 11.51 11.58 -12.11
CA GLY A 121 12.47 12.60 -12.49
C GLY A 121 13.57 12.73 -11.45
N ASP A 122 14.52 13.62 -11.72
CA ASP A 122 15.58 13.99 -10.80
C ASP A 122 15.97 15.47 -10.93
N SER A 123 16.84 15.90 -10.02
CA SER A 123 17.44 17.23 -10.07
C SER A 123 18.91 17.13 -9.70
N PRO A 124 19.84 17.68 -10.51
CA PRO A 124 21.24 17.85 -10.10
C PRO A 124 21.40 18.66 -8.81
N ASN A 125 20.38 19.46 -8.43
CA ASN A 125 20.38 20.24 -7.20
C ASN A 125 19.98 19.40 -5.97
N LEU A 126 19.50 18.18 -6.15
CA LEU A 126 19.03 17.25 -5.13
C LEU A 126 19.57 15.83 -5.42
N PRO A 127 20.89 15.60 -5.28
CA PRO A 127 21.53 14.33 -5.65
C PRO A 127 21.13 13.15 -4.74
N ASP A 128 20.50 13.43 -3.60
CA ASP A 128 20.02 12.46 -2.61
C ASP A 128 18.52 12.14 -2.74
N ALA A 129 17.90 12.52 -3.86
CA ALA A 129 16.45 12.41 -4.03
C ALA A 129 16.02 12.04 -5.45
N LEU A 130 14.87 11.38 -5.52
CA LEU A 130 14.10 11.24 -6.75
C LEU A 130 12.91 12.21 -6.71
N LEU A 131 12.52 12.69 -7.88
CA LEU A 131 11.32 13.48 -8.07
C LEU A 131 10.20 12.58 -8.60
N LEU A 132 8.99 12.82 -8.11
CA LEU A 132 7.79 12.17 -8.59
C LEU A 132 6.79 13.24 -9.03
N ILE A 133 6.38 13.18 -10.29
CA ILE A 133 5.56 14.18 -10.95
C ILE A 133 4.21 13.56 -11.31
N ASP A 134 3.14 14.20 -10.87
CA ASP A 134 1.79 13.82 -11.30
C ASP A 134 1.66 14.00 -12.81
N PRO A 135 1.34 12.95 -13.59
CA PRO A 135 1.24 13.08 -15.04
C PRO A 135 0.20 14.12 -15.46
N ARG A 136 -0.80 14.39 -14.62
CA ARG A 136 -1.84 15.40 -14.87
C ARG A 136 -1.30 16.83 -14.87
N THR A 137 -0.13 17.06 -14.26
CA THR A 137 0.50 18.39 -14.18
C THR A 137 1.65 18.56 -15.16
N THR A 138 1.88 17.58 -16.04
CA THR A 138 2.91 17.64 -17.08
C THR A 138 2.44 18.33 -18.37
N ILE A 139 1.16 18.71 -18.46
CA ILE A 139 0.60 19.42 -19.61
C ILE A 139 0.70 20.93 -19.36
N GLY A 140 1.66 21.59 -20.02
CA GLY A 140 1.93 23.03 -19.88
C GLY A 140 3.16 23.33 -19.03
N ASP A 141 3.18 24.49 -18.37
CA ASP A 141 4.26 24.86 -17.46
C ASP A 141 4.20 24.00 -16.20
N LEU A 142 5.29 23.30 -15.91
CA LEU A 142 5.36 22.42 -14.75
C LEU A 142 5.39 23.23 -13.45
N ASP A 143 4.34 23.10 -12.65
CA ASP A 143 4.27 23.67 -11.31
C ASP A 143 5.07 22.81 -10.31
N LYS A 144 6.13 23.41 -9.72
CA LYS A 144 6.97 22.78 -8.70
C LYS A 144 6.23 22.46 -7.40
N SER A 145 5.05 23.04 -7.16
CA SER A 145 4.17 22.66 -6.05
C SER A 145 3.56 21.27 -6.23
N SER A 146 3.53 20.77 -7.47
CA SER A 146 3.00 19.45 -7.85
C SER A 146 4.09 18.40 -8.11
N VAL A 147 5.35 18.75 -7.84
CA VAL A 147 6.51 17.85 -7.96
C VAL A 147 6.96 17.47 -6.56
N TYR A 148 6.97 16.18 -6.24
CA TYR A 148 7.28 15.71 -4.90
C TYR A 148 8.69 15.16 -4.81
N VAL A 149 9.41 15.56 -3.76
CA VAL A 149 10.78 15.10 -3.48
C VAL A 149 10.71 13.88 -2.57
N TYR A 150 11.13 12.74 -3.08
CA TYR A 150 11.24 11.48 -2.33
C TYR A 150 12.69 11.20 -1.97
N ARG A 151 12.93 10.94 -0.69
CA ARG A 151 14.22 10.47 -0.16
C ARG A 151 14.12 9.04 0.35
N GLU A 152 15.27 8.47 0.69
CA GLU A 152 15.39 7.14 1.31
C GLU A 152 14.33 6.89 2.40
N ASN A 153 14.20 7.81 3.37
CA ASN A 153 13.26 7.64 4.48
C ASN A 153 11.78 7.58 4.05
N ASP A 154 11.40 8.24 2.94
CA ASP A 154 10.03 8.16 2.43
C ASP A 154 9.74 6.77 1.87
N PHE A 155 10.69 6.18 1.13
CA PHE A 155 10.55 4.81 0.62
C PHE A 155 10.55 3.77 1.74
N ARG A 156 11.47 3.89 2.71
CA ARG A 156 11.50 3.00 3.89
C ARG A 156 10.18 3.04 4.66
N SER A 157 9.62 4.24 4.85
CA SER A 157 8.33 4.39 5.52
C SER A 157 7.20 3.66 4.81
N ILE A 158 7.19 3.67 3.46
CA ILE A 158 6.19 2.94 2.66
C ILE A 158 6.39 1.42 2.77
N ILE A 159 7.63 0.94 2.68
CA ILE A 159 7.98 -0.48 2.83
C ILE A 159 7.52 -0.98 4.21
N GLU A 160 7.92 -0.30 5.27
CA GLU A 160 7.55 -0.66 6.65
C GLU A 160 6.03 -0.63 6.87
N ALA A 161 5.32 0.32 6.25
CA ALA A 161 3.86 0.36 6.34
C ALA A 161 3.20 -0.84 5.63
N ASN A 162 3.72 -1.24 4.46
CA ASN A 162 3.24 -2.43 3.75
C ASN A 162 3.55 -3.72 4.52
N ASP A 163 4.74 -3.83 5.09
CA ASP A 163 5.17 -5.00 5.87
C ASP A 163 4.34 -5.15 7.16
N ARG A 164 4.11 -4.05 7.89
CA ARG A 164 3.23 -4.07 9.06
C ARG A 164 1.82 -4.52 8.70
N LEU A 165 1.24 -3.94 7.65
CA LEU A 165 -0.08 -4.31 7.16
C LEU A 165 -0.14 -5.79 6.75
N CYS A 166 0.89 -6.30 6.08
CA CYS A 166 0.99 -7.72 5.75
C CYS A 166 1.03 -8.60 7.01
N GLY A 167 1.84 -8.22 8.00
CA GLY A 167 1.91 -8.89 9.29
C GLY A 167 0.56 -8.91 10.01
N PHE A 168 -0.20 -7.82 9.97
CA PHE A 168 -1.57 -7.80 10.50
C PHE A 168 -2.50 -8.75 9.75
N GLY A 169 -2.49 -8.71 8.41
CA GLY A 169 -3.34 -9.57 7.58
C GLY A 169 -3.05 -11.06 7.76
N LEU A 170 -1.77 -11.45 7.88
CA LEU A 170 -1.38 -12.85 8.13
C LEU A 170 -1.79 -13.32 9.52
N ARG A 171 -1.63 -12.50 10.57
CA ARG A 171 -2.13 -12.81 11.92
C ARG A 171 -3.65 -12.92 11.92
N PHE A 172 -4.35 -12.01 11.25
CA PHE A 172 -5.80 -12.06 11.14
C PHE A 172 -6.29 -13.32 10.41
N LYS A 173 -5.55 -13.79 9.40
CA LYS A 173 -5.83 -15.07 8.73
C LYS A 173 -5.81 -16.24 9.72
N PHE A 174 -4.89 -16.26 10.69
CA PHE A 174 -4.87 -17.27 11.74
C PHE A 174 -6.05 -17.18 12.70
N VAL A 175 -6.54 -15.96 12.97
CA VAL A 175 -7.75 -15.75 13.78
C VAL A 175 -8.94 -16.45 13.12
N ILE A 176 -9.18 -16.16 11.83
CA ILE A 176 -10.41 -16.58 11.15
C ILE A 176 -10.38 -18.05 10.70
N SER A 177 -9.19 -18.63 10.53
CA SER A 177 -9.04 -20.05 10.17
C SER A 177 -8.99 -20.99 11.39
N GLY A 178 -9.22 -20.48 12.60
CA GLY A 178 -9.11 -21.27 13.84
C GLY A 178 -7.72 -21.87 14.07
N HIS A 179 -6.65 -21.21 13.60
CA HIS A 179 -5.30 -21.75 13.68
C HIS A 179 -4.81 -21.82 15.13
N VAL A 180 -4.01 -22.84 15.47
CA VAL A 180 -3.46 -23.06 16.82
C VAL A 180 -2.60 -21.91 17.37
N ALA A 181 -2.22 -20.97 16.50
CA ALA A 181 -1.50 -19.75 16.90
C ALA A 181 -2.43 -18.72 17.57
N ASN A 182 -3.75 -18.78 17.32
CA ASN A 182 -4.74 -17.94 17.99
C ASN A 182 -5.24 -18.62 19.27
N GLN A 183 -4.33 -18.87 20.21
CA GLN A 183 -4.65 -19.51 21.49
C GLN A 183 -5.64 -18.61 22.25
N ASP A 184 -6.81 -19.14 22.60
CA ASP A 184 -7.84 -18.45 23.38
C ASP A 184 -8.14 -17.00 22.93
N GLY A 185 -8.12 -16.76 21.61
CA GLY A 185 -8.41 -15.44 21.03
C GLY A 185 -7.35 -14.37 21.31
N GLU A 186 -6.13 -14.74 21.72
CA GLU A 186 -5.04 -13.78 21.99
C GLU A 186 -4.65 -12.96 20.76
N LEU A 187 -4.54 -13.57 19.57
CA LEU A 187 -4.13 -12.82 18.37
C LEU A 187 -5.17 -11.76 17.97
N LEU A 188 -6.47 -12.04 18.15
CA LEU A 188 -7.50 -11.05 17.89
C LEU A 188 -7.36 -9.86 18.85
N ARG A 189 -7.17 -10.13 20.15
CA ARG A 189 -6.95 -9.09 21.17
C ARG A 189 -5.68 -8.28 20.89
N GLU A 190 -4.60 -8.92 20.48
CA GLU A 190 -3.37 -8.24 20.09
C GLU A 190 -3.62 -7.29 18.91
N LEU A 191 -4.27 -7.78 17.84
CA LEU A 191 -4.60 -6.96 16.67
C LEU A 191 -5.50 -5.77 17.03
N MET A 192 -6.50 -5.96 17.88
CA MET A 192 -7.35 -4.86 18.34
C MET A 192 -6.58 -3.79 19.13
N ASN A 193 -5.52 -4.19 19.83
CA ASN A 193 -4.67 -3.30 20.61
C ASN A 193 -3.54 -2.66 19.79
N GLU A 194 -3.31 -3.10 18.55
CA GLU A 194 -2.36 -2.44 17.65
C GLU A 194 -2.82 -0.99 17.43
N PRO A 195 -1.97 0.03 17.69
CA PRO A 195 -2.40 1.43 17.67
C PRO A 195 -3.06 1.84 16.36
N GLU A 196 -2.53 1.38 15.23
CA GLU A 196 -3.04 1.69 13.89
C GLU A 196 -4.40 1.06 13.63
N ILE A 197 -4.67 -0.13 14.19
CA ILE A 197 -5.96 -0.81 14.07
C ILE A 197 -6.98 -0.17 15.01
N SER A 198 -6.64 0.03 16.29
CA SER A 198 -7.59 0.58 17.26
C SER A 198 -8.10 1.98 16.87
N GLN A 199 -7.23 2.81 16.27
CA GLN A 199 -7.61 4.12 15.74
C GLN A 199 -8.66 4.05 14.63
N ARG A 200 -8.72 2.95 13.87
CA ARG A 200 -9.69 2.76 12.78
C ARG A 200 -10.96 2.07 13.24
N ILE A 201 -10.94 1.38 14.38
CA ILE A 201 -12.12 0.77 14.98
C ILE A 201 -12.93 1.83 15.74
N GLY A 202 -12.26 2.75 16.44
CA GLY A 202 -12.89 3.78 17.26
C GLY A 202 -13.33 5.07 16.54
N GLY A 203 -13.09 5.18 15.23
CA GLY A 203 -13.41 6.37 14.42
C GLY A 203 -14.35 6.06 13.27
#